data_AF-A0A377K0M2-F1
#
_entry.id   AF-A0A377K0M2-F1
#
_cell.length_a   1.000
_cell.length_b   1.000
_cell.length_c   1.000
_cell.angle_alpha   90.00
_cell.angle_beta   90.00
_cell.angle_gamma   90.00
#
_symmetry.space_group_name_H-M   'P 1'
#
loop_
_entity.id
_entity.type
_entity.pdbx_description
1 polymer ?
#
loop_
_entity_poly.entity_id
_entity_poly.type
_entity_poly.pdbx_seq_one_letter_code
_entity_poly.pdbx_strand_id
1 'polypeptide(L)' 'MPLLHAVADTVACHNRGVILEGVENEALFRIARDMNVQGCQGWLYRRVGADELSAITEQYG' A
#
# COMPACT_ATOMS: atom_id res chain seq x y z
N MET A 1 15.56 -8.82 -0.23
CA MET A 1 14.16 -9.17 -0.55
C MET A 1 13.58 -10.40 0.17
N PRO A 2 14.33 -11.43 0.62
CA PRO A 2 13.72 -12.59 1.31
C PRO A 2 13.04 -12.24 2.64
N LEU A 3 13.68 -11.37 3.44
CA LEU A 3 13.16 -10.98 4.76
C LEU A 3 11.84 -10.21 4.67
N LEU A 4 11.69 -9.35 3.65
CA LEU A 4 10.50 -8.50 3.49
C LEU A 4 9.26 -9.32 3.11
N HIS A 5 9.41 -10.29 2.19
CA HIS A 5 8.35 -11.25 1.88
C HIS A 5 7.99 -12.12 3.10
N ALA A 6 9.00 -12.65 3.80
CA ALA A 6 8.76 -13.48 4.99
C ALA A 6 7.99 -12.73 6.10
N VAL A 7 8.26 -11.44 6.30
CA VAL A 7 7.49 -10.61 7.24
C VAL A 7 6.06 -10.40 6.75
N ALA A 8 5.86 -10.05 5.48
CA ALA A 8 4.52 -9.85 4.92
C ALA A 8 3.67 -11.13 5.02
N ASP A 9 4.24 -12.28 4.67
CA ASP A 9 3.58 -13.58 4.74
C ASP A 9 3.26 -13.96 6.19
N THR A 10 4.21 -13.75 7.11
CA THR A 10 3.99 -14.04 8.54
C THR A 10 2.87 -13.18 9.13
N VAL A 11 2.82 -11.88 8.80
CA VAL A 11 1.77 -10.98 9.31
C VAL A 11 0.42 -11.30 8.68
N ALA A 12 0.39 -11.63 7.38
CA ALA A 12 -0.82 -12.07 6.69
C ALA A 12 -1.39 -13.36 7.29
N CYS A 13 -0.55 -14.32 7.70
CA CYS A 13 -0.97 -15.53 8.42
C CYS A 13 -1.71 -15.25 9.74
N HIS A 14 -1.52 -14.07 10.34
CA HIS A 14 -2.22 -13.66 11.57
C HIS A 14 -3.49 -12.83 11.26
N ASN A 15 -3.97 -12.84 10.02
CA ASN A 15 -5.13 -12.07 9.55
C ASN A 15 -4.98 -10.56 9.81
N ARG A 16 -3.74 -10.07 9.84
CA ARG A 16 -3.43 -8.64 9.99
C ARG A 16 -3.05 -8.06 8.64
N GLY A 17 -3.60 -6.88 8.34
CA GLY A 17 -3.21 -6.12 7.17
C GLY A 17 -1.79 -5.58 7.29
N VAL A 18 -1.02 -5.67 6.21
CA VAL A 18 0.27 -5.04 5.99
C VAL A 18 0.06 -3.86 5.05
N ILE A 19 0.51 -2.68 5.47
CA ILE A 19 0.60 -1.49 4.62
C ILE A 19 2.08 -1.19 4.43
N LEU A 20 2.51 -1.03 3.18
CA LEU A 20 3.87 -0.59 2.87
C LEU A 20 3.91 0.95 2.77
N GLU A 21 4.64 1.60 3.68
CA GLU A 21 4.87 3.04 3.64
C GLU A 21 6.17 3.41 2.90
N GLY A 22 6.31 4.68 2.50
CA GLY A 22 7.52 5.18 1.84
C GLY A 22 7.64 4.77 0.37
N VAL A 23 6.52 4.47 -0.31
CA VAL A 23 6.52 4.21 -1.76
C VAL A 23 6.70 5.53 -2.52
N GLU A 24 7.93 5.84 -2.89
CA GLU A 24 8.31 7.12 -3.51
C GLU A 24 8.50 7.04 -5.04
N ASN A 25 8.60 5.82 -5.60
CA ASN A 25 8.82 5.61 -7.03
C ASN A 25 8.18 4.30 -7.52
N GLU A 26 8.12 4.14 -8.84
CA GLU A 26 7.47 2.99 -9.48
C GLU A 26 8.17 1.65 -9.16
N ALA A 27 9.48 1.65 -8.94
CA ALA A 27 10.19 0.42 -8.57
C ALA A 27 9.73 -0.11 -7.21
N LEU A 28 9.55 0.78 -6.23
CA LEU A 28 9.00 0.44 -4.90
C LEU A 28 7.54 0.00 -4.98
N PHE A 29 6.74 0.62 -5.87
CA PHE A 29 5.37 0.18 -6.11
C PHE A 29 5.31 -1.23 -6.68
N ARG A 30 6.16 -1.56 -7.65
CA ARG A 30 6.23 -2.92 -8.22
C ARG A 30 6.57 -3.96 -7.15
N ILE A 31 7.49 -3.63 -6.24
CA ILE A 31 7.79 -4.49 -5.07
C ILE A 31 6.56 -4.65 -4.18
N ALA A 32 5.86 -3.55 -3.84
CA ALA A 32 4.66 -3.61 -3.02
C ALA A 32 3.56 -4.48 -3.65
N ARG A 33 3.34 -4.33 -4.96
CA ARG A 33 2.36 -5.12 -5.73
C ARG A 33 2.68 -6.61 -5.73
N ASP A 34 3.96 -6.95 -5.81
CA ASP A 34 4.40 -8.35 -5.86
C ASP A 34 4.42 -9.01 -4.45
N MET A 35 4.18 -8.23 -3.40
CA MET A 35 4.03 -8.70 -2.02
C MET A 35 2.55 -8.84 -1.64
N ASN A 36 2.26 -9.72 -0.67
CA ASN A 36 0.92 -9.90 -0.09
C ASN A 36 0.55 -8.76 0.90
N VAL A 37 0.64 -7.51 0.44
CA VAL A 37 0.25 -6.32 1.21
C VAL A 37 -1.15 -5.85 0.80
N GLN A 38 -1.89 -5.30 1.76
CA GLN A 38 -3.28 -4.86 1.58
C GLN A 38 -3.35 -3.43 1.06
N GLY A 39 -2.26 -2.69 1.17
CA GLY A 39 -2.15 -1.35 0.64
C GLY A 39 -0.71 -0.84 0.67
N CYS A 40 -0.49 0.28 0.02
CA CYS A 40 0.76 1.01 0.13
C CYS A 40 0.52 2.51 0.05
N GLN A 41 1.41 3.28 0.66
CA GLN A 41 1.36 4.74 0.68
C GLN A 41 2.76 5.35 0.57
N GLY A 42 2.84 6.58 0.09
CA GLY A 42 4.09 7.31 -0.07
C GLY A 42 3.98 8.43 -1.10
N TRP A 43 5.10 9.10 -1.36
CA TRP A 43 5.16 10.27 -2.24
C TRP A 43 4.93 9.97 -3.72
N LEU A 44 4.92 8.69 -4.12
CA LEU A 44 4.45 8.29 -5.45
C LEU A 44 2.97 8.67 -5.66
N TYR A 45 2.18 8.64 -4.59
CA TYR A 45 0.77 9.04 -4.63
C TYR A 45 0.63 10.51 -4.25
N ARG A 46 -0.21 11.23 -5.01
CA ARG A 46 -0.56 12.61 -4.67
C ARG A 46 -1.33 12.63 -3.36
N ARG A 47 -1.00 13.56 -2.46
CA ARG A 47 -1.81 13.81 -1.25
C ARG A 47 -3.15 14.40 -1.65
N VAL A 48 -4.21 13.89 -1.03
CA VAL A 48 -5.59 14.26 -1.31
C VAL A 48 -6.18 14.92 -0.07
N GLY A 49 -6.87 16.05 -0.24
CA GLY A 49 -7.61 16.71 0.84
C GLY A 49 -8.92 15.97 1.16
N ALA A 50 -9.56 16.28 2.29
CA ALA A 50 -10.79 15.59 2.71
C ALA A 50 -11.94 15.71 1.68
N ASP A 51 -12.18 16.90 1.13
CA ASP A 51 -13.25 17.12 0.14
C ASP A 51 -13.00 16.33 -1.15
N GLU A 52 -11.74 16.27 -1.56
CA GLU A 52 -11.33 15.53 -2.75
C GLU A 52 -11.39 14.01 -2.52
N LEU A 53 -11.05 13.55 -1.31
CA LEU A 53 -11.19 12.15 -0.93
C LEU A 53 -12.67 11.73 -0.96
N SER A 54 -13.58 12.57 -0.47
CA SER A 54 -15.02 12.34 -0.55
C SER A 54 -15.49 12.19 -2.01
N ALA A 55 -15.09 13.12 -2.89
CA ALA A 55 -15.45 13.06 -4.31
C ALA A 55 -14.92 11.79 -5.01
N ILE A 56 -13.68 11.38 -4.72
CA ILE A 56 -13.11 10.13 -5.24
C ILE A 56 -13.89 8.92 -4.72
N THR A 57 -14.24 8.92 -3.43
CA THR A 57 -14.98 7.81 -2.82
C THR A 57 -16.39 7.69 -3.39
N GLU A 58 -17.08 8.80 -3.65
CA GLU A 58 -18.40 8.80 -4.31
C GLU A 58 -18.34 8.31 -5.76
N GLN A 59 -17.22 8.52 -6.46
CA GLN A 59 -17.05 8.11 -7.85
C GLN A 59 -16.74 6.62 -8.00
N TYR A 60 -16.02 6.02 -7.04
CA TYR A 60 -15.46 4.66 -7.16
C TYR A 60 -15.87 3.69 -6.05
N GLY A 61 -16.66 4.12 -5.07
CA GLY A 61 -17.21 3.31 -3.98
C GLY A 61 -18.69 3.01 -4.16
#